data_AF-A0A7V9IZ87-F1
#
_entry.id   AF-A0A7V9IZ87-F1
#
_cell.length_a   1.000
_cell.length_b   1.000
_cell.length_c   1.000
_cell.angle_alpha   90.00
_cell.angle_beta   90.00
_cell.angle_gamma   90.00
#
_symmetry.space_group_name_H-M   'P 1'
#
loop_
_entity.id
_entity.type
_entity.pdbx_description
1 polymer ?
#
loop_
_entity_poly.entity_id
_entity_poly.type
_entity_poly.pdbx_seq_one_letter_code
_entity_poly.pdbx_strand_id
1 'polypeptide(L)'
;MGEVTLDTIVNLCKRRGIVFPSSEIYGGLRSAWDWGPLGVELKRNVKAQWWRALVDLRDDVVGLESSILMSPSVWEASGHVATFTDPLVECTKCHHRFRADHTDLTRACTNCGQGPAWTEPRHFNLMFKTFMGPVEDSANAAYLRPETAQGMFVDFLTVQTTTRKKIPFGIAQQGKSFRNEITPGNFVFRTREFEQMEMEFFVKPGTDDEWHDYWLEQRMDWYTDLGMRASKLRLREHDSDELSHYAKRTFDIEYDFPGMGWSELEGIANRTDFDLKAHSKHSGEDLSYWDPEAEERYVPYVIEPAVGVERPTLAFLIDAYREEEAPTASGKLERRSVLRLDKRLSPYKVAVLPLSKHADLT
;
A
#
# COMPACT_ATOMS: atom_id res chain seq x y z
N MET A 1 -11.35 28.12 -11.90
CA MET A 1 -10.05 27.40 -11.84
C MET A 1 -10.26 26.06 -12.52
N GLY A 2 -9.33 25.62 -13.37
CA GLY A 2 -9.46 24.34 -14.06
C GLY A 2 -9.43 23.18 -13.04
N GLU A 3 -10.23 22.15 -13.27
CA GLU A 3 -10.24 20.95 -12.46
C GLU A 3 -8.88 20.22 -12.59
N VAL A 4 -8.29 19.81 -11.46
CA VAL A 4 -7.01 19.10 -11.46
C VAL A 4 -7.24 17.72 -12.02
N THR A 5 -6.65 17.38 -13.16
CA THR A 5 -6.74 16.04 -13.74
C THR A 5 -5.57 15.17 -13.29
N LEU A 6 -5.74 13.84 -13.33
CA LEU A 6 -4.63 12.90 -13.07
C LEU A 6 -3.45 13.16 -14.04
N ASP A 7 -3.73 13.41 -15.32
CA ASP A 7 -2.71 13.75 -16.33
C ASP A 7 -1.90 15.00 -15.96
N THR A 8 -2.54 16.01 -15.35
CA THR A 8 -1.85 17.21 -14.87
C THR A 8 -0.78 16.84 -13.84
N ILE A 9 -1.12 15.93 -12.94
CA ILE A 9 -0.25 15.47 -11.85
C ILE A 9 0.85 14.55 -12.38
N VAL A 10 0.53 13.61 -13.27
CA VAL A 10 1.52 12.75 -13.94
C VAL A 10 2.57 13.60 -14.69
N ASN A 11 2.11 14.61 -15.42
CA ASN A 11 3.00 15.53 -16.13
C ASN A 11 3.87 16.37 -15.18
N LEU A 12 3.31 16.82 -14.05
CA LEU A 12 4.09 17.50 -13.00
C LEU A 12 5.17 16.58 -12.43
N CYS A 13 4.81 15.34 -12.09
CA CYS A 13 5.71 14.35 -11.53
C CYS A 13 6.93 14.12 -12.42
N LYS A 14 6.70 13.90 -13.72
CA LYS A 14 7.80 13.70 -14.68
C LYS A 14 8.66 14.95 -14.81
N ARG A 15 8.04 16.13 -15.01
CA ARG A 15 8.76 17.40 -15.21
C ARG A 15 9.59 17.86 -14.02
N ARG A 16 9.21 17.46 -12.81
CA ARG A 16 9.87 17.87 -11.56
C ARG A 16 10.75 16.78 -10.95
N GLY A 17 10.85 15.61 -11.58
CA GLY A 17 11.65 14.51 -11.04
C GLY A 17 11.06 13.94 -9.74
N ILE A 18 9.74 13.78 -9.69
CA ILE A 18 9.03 13.12 -8.58
C ILE A 18 8.89 11.64 -8.88
N VAL A 19 8.20 11.27 -9.97
CA VAL A 19 8.02 9.88 -10.40
C VAL A 19 8.08 9.82 -11.92
N PHE A 20 8.74 8.78 -12.46
CA PHE A 20 8.84 8.52 -13.90
C PHE A 20 8.90 7.00 -14.17
N PRO A 21 8.60 6.57 -15.41
CA PRO A 21 8.61 5.14 -15.75
C PRO A 21 9.97 4.51 -15.48
N SER A 22 9.96 3.33 -14.86
CA SER A 22 11.20 2.58 -14.66
C SER A 22 11.76 2.08 -15.99
N SER A 23 13.08 2.07 -16.14
CA SER A 23 13.76 1.66 -17.38
C SER A 23 13.34 2.46 -18.63
N GLU A 24 13.04 3.76 -18.48
CA GLU A 24 12.49 4.61 -19.56
C GLU A 24 13.34 4.58 -20.84
N ILE A 25 14.67 4.60 -20.75
CA ILE A 25 15.57 4.55 -21.92
C ILE A 25 15.52 3.23 -22.70
N TYR A 26 14.98 2.17 -22.09
CA TYR A 26 14.76 0.85 -22.69
C TYR A 26 13.32 0.64 -23.16
N GLY A 27 12.50 1.69 -23.21
CA GLY A 27 11.08 1.62 -23.57
C GLY A 27 10.14 1.47 -22.37
N GLY A 28 10.68 1.50 -21.14
CA GLY A 28 9.92 1.40 -19.92
C GLY A 28 9.55 -0.04 -19.55
N LEU A 29 9.51 -0.33 -18.25
CA LEU A 29 8.91 -1.55 -17.73
C LEU A 29 7.49 -1.28 -17.26
N ARG A 30 6.51 -1.95 -17.87
CA ARG A 30 5.10 -1.77 -17.54
C ARG A 30 4.87 -2.02 -16.04
N SER A 31 4.17 -1.10 -15.38
CA SER A 31 3.81 -1.16 -13.94
C SER A 31 4.97 -1.03 -12.97
N ALA A 32 6.13 -0.58 -13.44
CA ALA A 32 7.28 -0.27 -12.62
C ALA A 32 7.60 1.23 -12.77
N TRP A 33 7.83 1.89 -11.63
CA TRP A 33 8.04 3.33 -11.56
C TRP A 33 9.22 3.63 -10.65
N ASP A 34 10.03 4.59 -11.06
CA ASP A 34 11.17 5.08 -10.30
C ASP A 34 10.80 6.42 -9.65
N TRP A 35 11.12 6.57 -8.37
CA TRP A 35 10.93 7.81 -7.62
C TRP A 35 12.21 8.65 -7.72
N GLY A 36 12.09 9.87 -8.24
CA GLY A 36 13.22 10.80 -8.42
C GLY A 36 13.58 11.58 -7.15
N PRO A 37 14.50 12.56 -7.22
CA PRO A 37 15.00 13.25 -6.02
C PRO A 37 13.92 13.87 -5.13
N LEU A 38 12.90 14.52 -5.73
CA LEU A 38 11.78 15.06 -4.95
C LEU A 38 10.83 13.97 -4.46
N GLY A 39 10.66 12.92 -5.27
CA GLY A 39 9.76 11.82 -4.96
C GLY A 39 10.26 10.98 -3.80
N VAL A 40 11.56 10.64 -3.77
CA VAL A 40 12.18 9.87 -2.68
C VAL A 40 12.03 10.61 -1.36
N GLU A 41 12.31 11.92 -1.32
CA GLU A 41 12.15 12.70 -0.09
C GLU A 41 10.68 12.82 0.34
N LEU A 42 9.74 13.01 -0.60
CA LEU A 42 8.31 13.01 -0.28
C LEU A 42 7.88 11.65 0.30
N LYS A 43 8.20 10.56 -0.39
CA LYS A 43 7.84 9.19 0.03
C LYS A 43 8.46 8.85 1.37
N ARG A 44 9.72 9.21 1.59
CA ARG A 44 10.42 9.06 2.88
C ARG A 44 9.73 9.84 3.98
N ASN A 45 9.33 11.09 3.74
CA ASN A 45 8.62 11.88 4.73
C ASN A 45 7.26 11.27 5.08
N VAL A 46 6.50 10.78 4.10
CA VAL A 46 5.22 10.06 4.33
C VAL A 46 5.46 8.83 5.20
N LYS A 47 6.42 7.99 4.85
CA LYS A 47 6.80 6.80 5.64
C LYS A 47 7.24 7.16 7.06
N ALA A 48 8.03 8.23 7.22
CA ALA A 48 8.51 8.68 8.52
C ALA A 48 7.37 9.23 9.39
N GLN A 49 6.39 9.94 8.81
CA GLN A 49 5.21 10.39 9.57
C GLN A 49 4.30 9.23 9.97
N TRP A 50 4.20 8.19 9.15
CA TRP A 50 3.49 6.97 9.52
C TRP A 50 4.20 6.25 10.66
N TRP A 51 5.52 6.01 10.53
CA TRP A 51 6.31 5.33 11.57
C TRP A 51 6.27 6.08 12.89
N ARG A 52 6.37 7.41 12.82
CA ARG A 52 6.25 8.27 13.99
C ARG A 52 4.91 8.11 14.71
N ALA A 53 3.81 8.07 13.97
CA ALA A 53 2.47 7.99 14.55
C ALA A 53 2.16 6.60 15.11
N LEU A 54 2.60 5.54 14.42
CA LEU A 54 2.32 4.16 14.80
C LEU A 54 3.30 3.60 15.80
N VAL A 55 4.56 4.03 15.80
CA VAL A 55 5.64 3.43 16.61
C VAL A 55 6.24 4.46 17.56
N ASP A 56 6.85 5.54 17.06
CA ASP A 56 7.66 6.43 17.93
C ASP A 56 6.85 7.17 19.00
N LEU A 57 5.55 7.40 18.75
CA LEU A 57 4.65 8.12 19.66
C LEU A 57 3.80 7.19 20.52
N ARG A 58 4.07 5.89 20.50
CA ARG A 58 3.26 4.87 21.15
C ARG A 58 4.11 3.94 21.99
N ASP A 59 3.54 3.47 23.09
CA ASP A 59 4.17 2.47 23.96
C ASP A 59 3.63 1.06 23.71
N ASP A 60 2.63 0.89 22.86
CA ASP A 60 1.92 -0.37 22.60
C ASP A 60 2.25 -0.97 21.23
N VAL A 61 3.11 -0.37 20.41
CA VAL A 61 3.50 -0.89 19.09
C VAL A 61 5.02 -0.96 18.98
N VAL A 62 5.54 -2.03 18.38
CA VAL A 62 6.97 -2.23 18.14
C VAL A 62 7.27 -2.45 16.66
N GLY A 63 8.50 -2.15 16.24
CA GLY A 63 8.91 -2.30 14.84
C GLY A 63 9.44 -3.71 14.51
N LEU A 64 9.21 -4.17 13.29
CA LEU A 64 9.83 -5.34 12.67
C LEU A 64 10.27 -5.03 11.24
N GLU A 65 11.38 -5.61 10.81
CA GLU A 65 11.78 -5.71 9.40
C GLU A 65 12.05 -7.18 9.07
N SER A 66 11.08 -7.83 8.43
CA SER A 66 11.20 -9.22 7.99
C SER A 66 11.78 -9.30 6.58
N SER A 67 12.35 -10.46 6.25
CA SER A 67 12.86 -10.73 4.91
C SER A 67 11.74 -10.73 3.85
N ILE A 68 12.08 -10.38 2.61
CA ILE A 68 11.17 -10.54 1.45
C ILE A 68 11.02 -12.01 1.09
N LEU A 69 12.12 -12.75 1.14
CA LEU A 69 12.15 -14.19 0.89
C LEU A 69 11.82 -14.92 2.20
N MET A 70 10.74 -15.70 2.17
CA MET A 70 10.29 -16.54 3.27
C MET A 70 10.11 -17.98 2.78
N SER A 71 10.07 -18.94 3.71
CA SER A 71 9.77 -20.33 3.38
C SER A 71 8.45 -20.44 2.60
N PRO A 72 8.37 -21.24 1.52
CA PRO A 72 7.13 -21.49 0.79
C PRO A 72 5.94 -21.89 1.67
N SER A 73 6.22 -22.64 2.75
CA SER A 73 5.23 -23.07 3.73
C SER A 73 4.47 -21.91 4.39
N VAL A 74 5.07 -20.72 4.50
CA VAL A 74 4.39 -19.52 5.02
C VAL A 74 3.24 -19.09 4.09
N TRP A 75 3.45 -19.17 2.78
CA TRP A 75 2.46 -18.80 1.76
C TRP A 75 1.41 -19.90 1.55
N GLU A 76 1.75 -21.15 1.89
CA GLU A 76 0.80 -22.26 1.94
C GLU A 76 -0.11 -22.14 3.17
N ALA A 77 0.47 -21.89 4.35
CA ALA A 77 -0.25 -21.73 5.61
C ALA A 77 -1.27 -20.58 5.54
N SER A 78 -0.85 -19.43 5.01
CA SER A 78 -1.70 -18.25 4.82
C SER A 78 -2.70 -18.37 3.67
N GLY A 79 -2.66 -19.46 2.89
CA GLY A 79 -3.55 -19.69 1.76
C GLY A 79 -3.16 -19.00 0.45
N HIS A 80 -2.16 -18.11 0.45
CA HIS A 80 -1.74 -17.34 -0.73
C HIS A 80 -1.40 -18.20 -1.95
N VAL A 81 -0.77 -19.37 -1.75
CA VAL A 81 -0.48 -20.29 -2.87
C VAL A 81 -1.77 -20.79 -3.53
N ALA A 82 -2.81 -21.04 -2.75
CA ALA A 82 -4.06 -21.62 -3.23
C ALA A 82 -5.07 -20.57 -3.74
N THR A 83 -5.18 -19.42 -3.08
CA THR A 83 -6.30 -18.49 -3.26
C THR A 83 -5.91 -17.11 -3.78
N PHE A 84 -4.62 -16.74 -3.78
CA PHE A 84 -4.16 -15.42 -4.23
C PHE A 84 -4.13 -15.33 -5.77
N THR A 85 -5.32 -15.45 -6.38
CA THR A 85 -5.48 -15.54 -7.83
C THR A 85 -6.51 -14.56 -8.35
N ASP A 86 -6.24 -13.98 -9.52
CA ASP A 86 -7.23 -13.22 -10.29
C ASP A 86 -7.79 -14.07 -11.45
N PRO A 87 -9.07 -13.86 -11.84
CA PRO A 87 -9.62 -14.49 -13.03
C PRO A 87 -9.03 -13.85 -14.28
N LEU A 88 -8.24 -14.63 -15.03
CA LEU A 88 -7.54 -14.21 -16.23
C LEU A 88 -8.28 -14.69 -17.49
N VAL A 89 -8.51 -13.78 -18.43
CA VAL A 89 -8.92 -14.09 -19.80
C VAL A 89 -7.89 -13.55 -20.81
N GLU A 90 -7.81 -14.16 -21.98
CA GLU A 90 -6.98 -13.70 -23.08
C GLU A 90 -7.84 -13.42 -24.32
N CYS A 91 -7.60 -12.29 -24.99
CA CYS A 91 -8.21 -12.02 -26.28
C CYS A 91 -7.55 -12.93 -27.34
N THR A 92 -8.33 -13.80 -27.97
CA THR A 92 -7.81 -14.77 -28.97
C THR A 92 -7.39 -14.13 -30.29
N LYS A 93 -7.56 -12.80 -30.44
CA LYS A 93 -7.14 -12.03 -31.61
C LYS A 93 -5.80 -11.31 -31.44
N CYS A 94 -5.56 -10.72 -30.28
CA CYS A 94 -4.33 -9.95 -30.01
C CYS A 94 -3.47 -10.54 -28.90
N HIS A 95 -3.91 -11.65 -28.28
CA HIS A 95 -3.26 -12.33 -27.16
C HIS A 95 -3.03 -11.44 -25.92
N HIS A 96 -3.72 -10.29 -25.87
CA HIS A 96 -3.68 -9.43 -24.70
C HIS A 96 -4.49 -10.05 -23.57
N ARG A 97 -3.97 -9.91 -22.35
CA ARG A 97 -4.48 -10.53 -21.13
C ARG A 97 -5.21 -9.50 -20.30
N PHE A 98 -6.37 -9.90 -19.77
CA PHE A 98 -7.25 -9.03 -19.00
C PHE A 98 -7.77 -9.76 -17.77
N ARG A 99 -8.10 -8.98 -16.74
CA ARG A 99 -8.94 -9.42 -15.63
C ARG A 99 -10.37 -9.61 -16.10
N ALA A 100 -10.91 -10.82 -15.92
CA ALA A 100 -12.23 -11.20 -16.42
C ALA A 100 -13.35 -10.41 -15.74
N ASP A 101 -13.22 -10.18 -14.44
CA ASP A 101 -14.17 -9.44 -13.60
C ASP A 101 -14.17 -7.93 -13.87
N HIS A 102 -13.11 -7.40 -14.48
CA HIS A 102 -13.01 -6.00 -14.89
C HIS A 102 -13.26 -5.79 -16.39
N THR A 103 -13.62 -6.83 -17.14
CA THR A 103 -13.77 -6.76 -18.59
C THR A 103 -15.16 -7.23 -19.01
N ASP A 104 -15.88 -6.41 -19.78
CA ASP A 104 -17.11 -6.85 -20.43
C ASP A 104 -16.79 -7.83 -21.58
N LEU A 105 -16.80 -9.13 -21.27
CA LEU A 105 -16.49 -10.21 -22.21
C LEU A 105 -17.51 -10.35 -23.35
N THR A 106 -18.66 -9.66 -23.28
CA THR A 106 -19.64 -9.62 -24.37
C THR A 106 -19.26 -8.63 -25.47
N ARG A 107 -18.30 -7.73 -25.19
CA ARG A 107 -17.86 -6.70 -26.12
C ARG A 107 -16.58 -7.06 -26.86
N ALA A 108 -16.31 -6.28 -27.89
CA ALA A 108 -15.02 -6.30 -28.58
C ALA A 108 -13.88 -5.95 -27.61
N CYS A 109 -12.71 -6.54 -27.86
CA CYS A 109 -11.53 -6.31 -27.05
C CYS A 109 -11.16 -4.83 -27.02
N THR A 110 -11.03 -4.25 -25.83
CA THR A 110 -10.70 -2.83 -25.65
C THR A 110 -9.29 -2.46 -26.15
N ASN A 111 -8.40 -3.44 -26.33
CA ASN A 111 -7.05 -3.22 -26.85
C ASN A 111 -6.99 -3.22 -28.39
N CYS A 112 -7.70 -4.11 -29.08
CA CYS A 112 -7.60 -4.23 -30.56
C CYS A 112 -8.89 -3.95 -31.33
N GLY A 113 -10.01 -3.74 -30.63
CA GLY A 113 -11.33 -3.51 -31.23
C GLY A 113 -11.95 -4.73 -31.91
N GLN A 114 -11.33 -5.91 -31.82
CA GLN A 114 -11.82 -7.15 -32.44
C GLN A 114 -12.50 -8.06 -31.39
N GLY A 115 -13.50 -8.84 -31.81
CA GLY A 115 -14.23 -9.74 -30.91
C GLY A 115 -15.69 -9.34 -30.69
N PRO A 116 -16.44 -10.03 -29.81
CA PRO A 116 -15.97 -10.81 -28.66
C PRO A 116 -15.25 -12.11 -29.06
N ALA A 117 -14.03 -12.29 -28.54
CA ALA A 117 -13.18 -13.43 -28.86
C ALA A 117 -12.19 -13.64 -27.70
N TRP A 118 -12.64 -14.39 -26.70
CA TRP A 118 -11.98 -14.56 -25.40
C TRP A 118 -11.73 -16.04 -25.12
N THR A 119 -10.65 -16.35 -24.40
CA THR A 119 -10.47 -17.68 -23.80
C THR A 119 -11.42 -17.88 -22.62
N GLU A 120 -11.61 -19.12 -22.21
CA GLU A 120 -12.24 -19.43 -20.91
C GLU A 120 -11.44 -18.77 -19.77
N PRO A 121 -12.13 -18.20 -18.75
CA PRO A 121 -11.47 -17.67 -17.56
C PRO A 121 -10.66 -18.75 -16.84
N ARG A 122 -9.45 -18.40 -16.40
CA ARG A 122 -8.59 -19.27 -15.59
C ARG A 122 -8.04 -18.51 -14.39
N HIS A 123 -7.78 -19.21 -13.29
CA HIS A 123 -7.13 -18.60 -12.13
C HIS A 123 -5.64 -18.36 -12.40
N PHE A 124 -5.19 -17.13 -12.18
CA PHE A 124 -3.79 -16.74 -12.30
C PHE A 124 -3.27 -16.27 -10.95
N ASN A 125 -2.31 -17.00 -10.38
CA ASN A 125 -1.71 -16.63 -9.10
C ASN A 125 -0.86 -15.36 -9.24
N LEU A 126 -1.10 -14.40 -8.36
CA LEU A 126 -0.48 -13.08 -8.39
C LEU A 126 0.87 -13.02 -7.67
N MET A 127 1.35 -14.09 -7.04
CA MET A 127 2.68 -14.09 -6.43
C MET A 127 3.77 -14.22 -7.48
N PHE A 128 4.85 -13.44 -7.32
CA PHE A 128 6.07 -13.66 -8.10
C PHE A 128 6.79 -14.89 -7.56
N LYS A 129 6.89 -15.91 -8.40
CA LYS A 129 7.66 -17.12 -8.12
C LYS A 129 9.11 -16.97 -8.63
N THR A 130 10.06 -17.40 -7.81
CA THR A 130 11.49 -17.50 -8.13
C THR A 130 12.05 -18.83 -7.62
N PHE A 131 13.35 -19.04 -7.79
CA PHE A 131 14.06 -20.23 -7.34
C PHE A 131 15.26 -19.81 -6.48
N MET A 132 15.36 -20.38 -5.28
CA MET A 132 16.45 -20.14 -4.34
C MET A 132 17.45 -21.29 -4.40
N GLY A 133 18.55 -21.10 -5.12
CA GLY A 133 19.59 -22.10 -5.28
C GLY A 133 20.21 -22.09 -6.68
N PRO A 134 21.20 -22.96 -6.93
CA PRO A 134 21.89 -23.02 -8.23
C PRO A 134 21.05 -23.70 -9.33
N VAL A 135 19.94 -24.34 -8.99
CA VAL A 135 19.08 -25.10 -9.92
C VAL A 135 17.65 -24.60 -9.85
N GLU A 136 17.07 -24.30 -11.00
CA GLU A 136 15.66 -23.94 -11.17
C GLU A 136 14.78 -25.20 -11.13
N ASP A 137 14.62 -25.79 -9.94
CA ASP A 137 13.72 -26.91 -9.69
C ASP A 137 12.60 -26.55 -8.70
N SER A 138 11.51 -27.32 -8.69
CA SER A 138 10.36 -27.04 -7.84
C SER A 138 10.64 -27.18 -6.35
N ALA A 139 11.68 -27.92 -5.96
CA ALA A 139 12.07 -28.06 -4.54
C ALA A 139 12.71 -26.77 -4.02
N ASN A 140 13.31 -25.97 -4.91
CA ASN A 140 13.91 -24.68 -4.61
C ASN A 140 12.98 -23.50 -4.86
N ALA A 141 11.67 -23.73 -5.07
CA ALA A 141 10.72 -22.64 -5.29
C ALA A 141 10.71 -21.66 -4.11
N ALA A 142 10.71 -20.37 -4.40
CA ALA A 142 10.53 -19.30 -3.43
C ALA A 142 9.60 -18.23 -4.02
N TYR A 143 9.09 -17.35 -3.17
CA TYR A 143 8.16 -16.29 -3.58
C TYR A 143 8.66 -14.94 -3.09
N LEU A 144 8.43 -13.91 -3.89
CA LEU A 144 8.48 -12.54 -3.40
C LEU A 144 7.17 -12.24 -2.68
N ARG A 145 7.24 -11.79 -1.43
CA ARG A 145 6.05 -11.58 -0.61
C ARG A 145 5.03 -10.64 -1.27
N PRO A 146 3.72 -11.01 -1.28
CA PRO A 146 2.65 -10.14 -1.80
C PRO A 146 2.13 -9.11 -0.79
N GLU A 147 2.51 -9.29 0.48
CA GLU A 147 2.21 -8.44 1.63
C GLU A 147 3.32 -8.53 2.69
N THR A 148 3.34 -7.64 3.67
CA THR A 148 4.34 -7.64 4.76
C THR A 148 3.81 -8.32 6.04
N ALA A 149 2.50 -8.40 6.21
CA ALA A 149 1.78 -9.01 7.34
C ALA A 149 2.35 -10.35 7.81
N GLN A 150 2.61 -11.27 6.88
CA GLN A 150 3.06 -12.64 7.19
C GLN A 150 4.36 -12.69 8.02
N GLY A 151 5.26 -11.71 7.87
CA GLY A 151 6.45 -11.63 8.72
C GLY A 151 6.11 -11.40 10.19
N MET A 152 5.13 -10.54 10.47
CA MET A 152 4.71 -10.19 11.82
C MET A 152 3.97 -11.35 12.51
N PHE A 153 3.22 -12.16 11.75
CA PHE A 153 2.59 -13.36 12.29
C PHE A 153 3.59 -14.46 12.63
N VAL A 154 4.55 -14.73 11.74
CA VAL A 154 5.56 -15.77 11.95
C VAL A 154 6.48 -15.42 13.13
N ASP A 155 6.81 -14.13 13.30
CA ASP A 155 7.68 -13.66 14.38
C ASP A 155 6.92 -13.23 15.65
N PHE A 156 5.59 -13.43 15.72
CA PHE A 156 4.73 -12.95 16.82
C PHE A 156 5.28 -13.29 18.21
N LEU A 157 5.55 -14.57 18.48
CA LEU A 157 6.06 -15.01 19.79
C LEU A 157 7.45 -14.45 20.10
N THR A 158 8.33 -14.43 19.10
CA THR A 158 9.70 -13.91 19.24
C THR A 158 9.66 -12.44 19.62
N VAL A 159 8.86 -11.64 18.90
CA VAL A 159 8.69 -10.22 19.16
C VAL A 159 8.03 -9.99 20.52
N GLN A 160 6.92 -10.68 20.81
CA GLN A 160 6.21 -10.56 22.09
C GLN A 160 7.13 -10.86 23.28
N THR A 161 7.92 -11.93 23.20
CA THR A 161 8.81 -12.37 24.28
C THR A 161 9.98 -11.40 24.48
N THR A 162 10.65 -11.01 23.40
CA THR A 162 11.85 -10.16 23.46
C THR A 162 11.54 -8.72 23.88
N THR A 163 10.37 -8.22 23.51
CA THR A 163 9.89 -6.89 23.89
C THR A 163 9.07 -6.87 25.18
N ARG A 164 8.71 -8.06 25.70
CA ARG A 164 7.90 -8.25 26.92
C ARG A 164 6.54 -7.54 26.86
N LYS A 165 5.98 -7.37 25.65
CA LYS A 165 4.66 -6.76 25.48
C LYS A 165 3.57 -7.69 26.01
N LYS A 166 2.56 -7.10 26.62
CA LYS A 166 1.30 -7.78 26.95
C LYS A 166 0.26 -7.38 25.91
N ILE A 167 -0.76 -8.20 25.73
CA ILE A 167 -1.90 -7.85 24.88
C ILE A 167 -2.76 -6.80 25.60
N PRO A 168 -3.22 -5.74 24.92
CA PRO A 168 -3.04 -5.47 23.50
C PRO A 168 -1.68 -4.86 23.15
N PHE A 169 -1.11 -5.25 22.01
CA PHE A 169 0.07 -4.63 21.43
C PHE A 169 0.14 -4.85 19.92
N GLY A 170 0.86 -4.00 19.21
CA GLY A 170 1.08 -4.11 17.77
C GLY A 170 2.50 -4.41 17.36
N ILE A 171 2.64 -4.99 16.17
CA ILE A 171 3.90 -5.06 15.43
C ILE A 171 3.67 -4.29 14.14
N ALA A 172 4.57 -3.36 13.82
CA ALA A 172 4.50 -2.53 12.63
C ALA A 172 5.70 -2.80 11.72
N GLN A 173 5.45 -2.82 10.41
CA GLN A 173 6.48 -3.03 9.40
C GLN A 173 6.30 -2.09 8.22
N GLN A 174 7.43 -1.65 7.66
CA GLN A 174 7.48 -1.01 6.36
C GLN A 174 8.39 -1.80 5.43
N GLY A 175 7.97 -2.03 4.19
CA GLY A 175 8.85 -2.68 3.22
C GLY A 175 8.20 -2.96 1.89
N LYS A 176 8.96 -3.59 0.99
CA LYS A 176 8.48 -3.91 -0.36
C LYS A 176 7.56 -5.12 -0.37
N SER A 177 6.60 -5.08 -1.28
CA SER A 177 5.71 -6.18 -1.64
C SER A 177 5.51 -6.23 -3.15
N PHE A 178 5.14 -7.41 -3.65
CA PHE A 178 5.10 -7.70 -5.07
C PHE A 178 3.83 -8.42 -5.47
N ARG A 179 3.10 -7.87 -6.45
CA ARG A 179 1.89 -8.49 -7.01
C ARG A 179 2.01 -8.53 -8.52
N ASN A 180 1.91 -9.70 -9.12
CA ASN A 180 2.06 -9.94 -10.55
C ASN A 180 0.79 -9.53 -11.30
N GLU A 181 0.42 -8.26 -11.18
CA GLU A 181 -0.82 -7.68 -11.69
C GLU A 181 -1.03 -7.99 -13.19
N ILE A 182 -2.24 -8.47 -13.52
CA ILE A 182 -2.65 -8.84 -14.89
C ILE A 182 -2.85 -7.57 -15.72
N THR A 183 -3.64 -6.62 -15.21
CA THR A 183 -4.03 -5.40 -15.92
C THR A 183 -3.57 -4.18 -15.15
N PRO A 184 -2.30 -3.79 -15.31
CA PRO A 184 -1.79 -2.60 -14.66
C PRO A 184 -2.32 -1.33 -15.31
N GLY A 185 -2.49 -0.27 -14.50
CA GLY A 185 -3.04 0.99 -14.95
C GLY A 185 -3.00 2.07 -13.87
N ASN A 186 -3.37 3.30 -14.26
CA ASN A 186 -3.51 4.46 -13.39
C ASN A 186 -2.23 4.84 -12.62
N PHE A 187 -1.13 5.08 -13.35
CA PHE A 187 0.11 5.59 -12.76
C PHE A 187 0.65 4.68 -11.65
N VAL A 188 0.91 5.20 -10.44
CA VAL A 188 1.44 4.44 -9.30
C VAL A 188 0.37 3.67 -8.50
N PHE A 189 -0.88 3.59 -8.97
CA PHE A 189 -1.93 2.87 -8.25
C PHE A 189 -1.85 1.34 -8.35
N ARG A 190 -1.56 0.85 -9.55
CA ARG A 190 -1.48 -0.58 -9.85
C ARG A 190 -0.10 -0.89 -10.39
N THR A 191 0.83 -1.09 -9.47
CA THR A 191 2.22 -1.46 -9.76
C THR A 191 2.48 -2.91 -9.41
N ARG A 192 3.56 -3.48 -9.94
CA ARG A 192 3.98 -4.85 -9.61
C ARG A 192 4.92 -4.93 -8.42
N GLU A 193 5.56 -3.81 -8.12
CA GLU A 193 6.43 -3.59 -6.99
C GLU A 193 5.96 -2.29 -6.32
N PHE A 194 5.75 -2.34 -5.02
CA PHE A 194 5.33 -1.21 -4.20
C PHE A 194 5.85 -1.38 -2.77
N GLU A 195 5.71 -0.35 -1.96
CA GLU A 195 6.00 -0.43 -0.53
C GLU A 195 4.70 -0.40 0.26
N GLN A 196 4.67 -1.16 1.36
CA GLN A 196 3.58 -1.13 2.31
C GLN A 196 4.05 -0.62 3.67
N MET A 197 3.09 -0.12 4.43
CA MET A 197 3.19 0.15 5.86
C MET A 197 2.00 -0.55 6.48
N GLU A 198 2.26 -1.65 7.18
CA GLU A 198 1.23 -2.49 7.79
C GLU A 198 1.53 -2.61 9.28
N MET A 199 0.47 -2.78 10.07
CA MET A 199 0.58 -3.09 11.47
C MET A 199 -0.41 -4.20 11.82
N GLU A 200 0.08 -5.22 12.52
CA GLU A 200 -0.77 -6.23 13.16
C GLU A 200 -0.96 -5.86 14.62
N PHE A 201 -2.14 -5.40 15.00
CA PHE A 201 -2.48 -5.07 16.38
C PHE A 201 -3.22 -6.23 17.04
N PHE A 202 -2.51 -6.94 17.92
CA PHE A 202 -2.99 -8.14 18.61
C PHE A 202 -3.83 -7.75 19.83
N VAL A 203 -5.06 -8.24 19.89
CA VAL A 203 -6.05 -7.90 20.91
C VAL A 203 -6.68 -9.15 21.50
N LYS A 204 -7.32 -8.99 22.67
CA LYS A 204 -8.07 -10.07 23.32
C LYS A 204 -9.39 -10.29 22.56
N PRO A 205 -9.78 -11.54 22.23
CA PRO A 205 -11.08 -11.82 21.64
C PRO A 205 -12.22 -11.21 22.47
N GLY A 206 -13.17 -10.53 21.83
CA GLY A 206 -14.26 -9.82 22.51
C GLY A 206 -13.96 -8.34 22.81
N THR A 207 -12.72 -7.88 22.61
CA THR A 207 -12.35 -6.44 22.62
C THR A 207 -12.07 -5.91 21.21
N ASP A 208 -12.13 -6.77 20.20
CA ASP A 208 -11.70 -6.50 18.83
C ASP A 208 -12.53 -5.41 18.13
N ASP A 209 -13.84 -5.32 18.39
CA ASP A 209 -14.68 -4.28 17.78
C ASP A 209 -14.32 -2.87 18.30
N GLU A 210 -14.01 -2.73 19.60
CA GLU A 210 -13.57 -1.46 20.19
C GLU A 210 -12.22 -1.02 19.62
N TRP A 211 -11.28 -1.97 19.50
CA TRP A 211 -9.97 -1.68 18.90
C TRP A 211 -10.06 -1.41 17.39
N HIS A 212 -11.00 -2.06 16.69
CA HIS A 212 -11.25 -1.78 15.28
C HIS A 212 -11.70 -0.33 15.10
N ASP A 213 -12.75 0.08 15.82
CA ASP A 213 -13.27 1.46 15.77
C ASP A 213 -12.21 2.50 16.18
N TYR A 214 -11.41 2.21 17.21
CA TYR A 214 -10.27 3.03 17.60
C TYR A 214 -9.30 3.25 16.43
N TRP A 215 -8.89 2.18 15.75
CA TRP A 215 -7.95 2.29 14.64
C TRP A 215 -8.57 3.00 13.43
N LEU A 216 -9.87 2.82 13.15
CA LEU A 216 -10.55 3.59 12.09
C LEU A 216 -10.42 5.11 12.31
N GLU A 217 -10.66 5.58 13.53
CA GLU A 217 -10.52 6.99 13.88
C GLU A 217 -9.05 7.45 13.81
N GLN A 218 -8.14 6.74 14.47
CA GLN A 218 -6.71 7.10 14.50
C GLN A 218 -6.09 7.19 13.10
N ARG A 219 -6.47 6.27 12.20
CA ARG A 219 -5.94 6.24 10.84
C ARG A 219 -6.55 7.34 9.97
N MET A 220 -7.86 7.63 10.09
CA MET A 220 -8.49 8.77 9.40
C MET A 220 -7.89 10.12 9.85
N ASP A 221 -7.66 10.29 11.15
CA ASP A 221 -7.06 11.50 11.72
C ASP A 221 -5.65 11.73 11.20
N TRP A 222 -4.86 10.67 11.01
CA TRP A 222 -3.51 10.78 10.46
C TRP A 222 -3.48 11.46 9.07
N TYR A 223 -4.44 11.16 8.21
CA TYR A 223 -4.54 11.79 6.88
C TYR A 223 -4.92 13.27 6.96
N THR A 224 -5.92 13.59 7.78
CA THR A 224 -6.41 14.97 7.90
C THR A 224 -5.43 15.87 8.64
N ASP A 225 -4.76 15.36 9.68
CA ASP A 225 -3.68 16.06 10.39
C ASP A 225 -2.52 16.41 9.44
N LEU A 226 -2.19 15.53 8.48
CA LEU A 226 -1.17 15.78 7.46
C LEU A 226 -1.66 16.64 6.27
N GLY A 227 -2.80 17.31 6.43
CA GLY A 227 -3.28 18.37 5.54
C GLY A 227 -4.18 17.89 4.41
N MET A 228 -4.61 16.63 4.40
CA MET A 228 -5.60 16.15 3.43
C MET A 228 -6.99 16.68 3.79
N ARG A 229 -7.72 17.19 2.80
CA ARG A 229 -9.08 17.73 3.02
C ARG A 229 -10.04 16.62 3.40
N ALA A 230 -10.72 16.76 4.55
CA ALA A 230 -11.74 15.83 5.00
C ALA A 230 -12.87 15.59 3.97
N SER A 231 -13.23 16.60 3.18
CA SER A 231 -14.23 16.47 2.10
C SER A 231 -13.80 15.56 0.95
N LYS A 232 -12.53 15.15 0.91
CA LYS A 232 -11.95 14.25 -0.09
C LYS A 232 -11.65 12.87 0.49
N LEU A 233 -11.99 12.61 1.74
CA LEU A 233 -11.81 11.33 2.42
C LEU A 233 -13.17 10.76 2.84
N ARG A 234 -13.28 9.43 2.83
CA ARG A 234 -14.40 8.71 3.44
C ARG A 234 -13.95 7.37 3.99
N LEU A 235 -14.71 6.87 4.96
CA LEU A 235 -14.67 5.47 5.38
C LEU A 235 -15.73 4.70 4.60
N ARG A 236 -15.34 3.59 3.97
CA ARG A 236 -16.26 2.68 3.26
C ARG A 236 -16.15 1.29 3.86
N GLU A 237 -17.24 0.78 4.42
CA GLU A 237 -17.32 -0.62 4.84
C GLU A 237 -17.38 -1.52 3.61
N HIS A 238 -16.70 -2.66 3.67
CA HIS A 238 -16.80 -3.70 2.65
C HIS A 238 -18.16 -4.39 2.72
N ASP A 239 -18.75 -4.66 1.56
CA ASP A 239 -19.92 -5.54 1.49
C ASP A 239 -19.52 -7.00 1.77
N SER A 240 -20.48 -7.84 2.14
CA SER A 240 -20.21 -9.23 2.56
C SER A 240 -19.52 -10.10 1.50
N ASP A 241 -19.69 -9.77 0.23
CA ASP A 241 -19.07 -10.44 -0.93
C ASP A 241 -17.68 -9.90 -1.29
N GLU A 242 -17.30 -8.75 -0.73
CA GLU A 242 -15.95 -8.15 -0.85
C GLU A 242 -15.02 -8.59 0.29
N LEU A 243 -15.58 -9.03 1.43
CA LEU A 243 -14.80 -9.45 2.58
C LEU A 243 -13.88 -10.63 2.24
N SER A 244 -12.62 -10.50 2.64
CA SER A 244 -11.70 -11.63 2.65
C SER A 244 -12.24 -12.72 3.57
N HIS A 245 -12.02 -13.98 3.21
CA HIS A 245 -12.56 -15.15 3.92
C HIS A 245 -12.21 -15.24 5.42
N TYR A 246 -11.19 -14.49 5.86
CA TYR A 246 -10.73 -14.42 7.25
C TYR A 246 -11.18 -13.13 7.98
N ALA A 247 -11.74 -12.16 7.28
CA ALA A 247 -12.10 -10.87 7.87
C ALA A 247 -13.52 -10.90 8.45
N LYS A 248 -13.64 -10.53 9.73
CA LYS A 248 -14.94 -10.28 10.38
C LYS A 248 -15.57 -8.98 9.86
N ARG A 249 -14.74 -7.95 9.63
CA ARG A 249 -15.16 -6.61 9.22
C ARG A 249 -13.96 -5.86 8.63
N THR A 250 -14.16 -5.13 7.54
CA THR A 250 -13.10 -4.32 6.91
C THR A 250 -13.65 -2.99 6.45
N PHE A 251 -12.88 -1.93 6.65
CA PHE A 251 -13.14 -0.60 6.10
C PHE A 251 -11.98 -0.13 5.27
N ASP A 252 -12.27 0.53 4.16
CA ASP A 252 -11.30 1.30 3.41
C ASP A 252 -11.40 2.77 3.79
N ILE A 253 -10.27 3.41 4.08
CA ILE A 253 -10.12 4.85 3.92
C ILE A 253 -9.91 5.12 2.44
N GLU A 254 -10.87 5.78 1.81
CA GLU A 254 -10.84 6.10 0.39
C GLU A 254 -10.64 7.60 0.16
N TYR A 255 -9.91 7.93 -0.89
CA TYR A 255 -9.76 9.30 -1.38
C TYR A 255 -10.41 9.48 -2.75
N ASP A 256 -11.03 10.64 -2.99
CA ASP A 256 -11.66 10.97 -4.27
C ASP A 256 -10.62 11.48 -5.28
N PHE A 257 -10.08 10.54 -6.05
CA PHE A 257 -9.04 10.79 -7.05
C PHE A 257 -9.63 11.37 -8.34
N PRO A 258 -9.06 12.46 -8.88
CA PRO A 258 -9.58 13.06 -10.10
C PRO A 258 -9.57 12.11 -11.30
N GLY A 259 -10.75 11.88 -11.88
CA GLY A 259 -10.96 10.98 -13.01
C GLY A 259 -11.03 9.49 -12.66
N MET A 260 -10.66 9.09 -11.44
CA MET A 260 -10.77 7.71 -10.95
C MET A 260 -11.93 7.52 -9.96
N GLY A 261 -12.36 8.61 -9.30
CA GLY A 261 -13.35 8.57 -8.23
C GLY A 261 -12.74 8.07 -6.91
N TRP A 262 -13.60 7.59 -6.03
CA TRP A 262 -13.20 7.04 -4.74
C TRP A 262 -12.33 5.80 -4.92
N SER A 263 -11.16 5.79 -4.31
CA SER A 263 -10.24 4.65 -4.33
C SER A 263 -9.50 4.53 -3.01
N GLU A 264 -9.26 3.28 -2.61
CA GLU A 264 -8.63 2.88 -1.35
C GLU A 264 -7.20 3.41 -1.18
N LEU A 265 -6.94 4.04 -0.03
CA LEU A 265 -5.62 4.44 0.46
C LEU A 265 -5.08 3.46 1.51
N GLU A 266 -5.95 2.98 2.39
CA GLU A 266 -5.65 2.16 3.56
C GLU A 266 -6.85 1.27 3.86
N GLY A 267 -6.62 -0.03 4.00
CA GLY A 267 -7.61 -0.98 4.51
C GLY A 267 -7.39 -1.20 6.00
N ILE A 268 -8.46 -1.18 6.80
CA ILE A 268 -8.42 -1.51 8.23
C ILE A 268 -9.34 -2.72 8.47
N ALA A 269 -8.73 -3.89 8.62
CA ALA A 269 -9.42 -5.17 8.74
C ALA A 269 -9.39 -5.72 10.18
N ASN A 270 -10.49 -6.34 10.61
CA ASN A 270 -10.52 -7.23 11.77
C ASN A 270 -10.44 -8.67 11.26
N ARG A 271 -9.28 -9.30 11.43
CA ARG A 271 -8.93 -10.63 10.88
C ARG A 271 -9.18 -11.78 11.85
N THR A 272 -9.72 -11.47 13.04
CA THR A 272 -9.92 -12.44 14.12
C THR A 272 -8.62 -13.21 14.44
N ASP A 273 -8.70 -14.51 14.69
CA ASP A 273 -7.57 -15.37 15.04
C ASP A 273 -7.05 -16.22 13.87
N PHE A 274 -7.48 -15.90 12.63
CA PHE A 274 -7.18 -16.71 11.44
C PHE A 274 -5.68 -16.90 11.23
N ASP A 275 -4.91 -15.81 11.18
CA ASP A 275 -3.50 -15.84 10.77
C ASP A 275 -2.64 -16.65 11.75
N LEU A 276 -2.79 -16.40 13.05
CA LEU A 276 -2.05 -17.12 14.09
C LEU A 276 -2.47 -18.60 14.16
N LYS A 277 -3.75 -18.93 13.97
CA LYS A 277 -4.20 -20.34 13.90
C LYS A 277 -3.67 -21.05 12.67
N ALA A 278 -3.67 -20.39 11.51
CA ALA A 278 -3.20 -20.96 10.26
C ALA A 278 -1.71 -21.32 10.36
N HIS A 279 -0.89 -20.40 10.87
CA HIS A 279 0.53 -20.65 11.12
C HIS A 279 0.75 -21.70 12.18
N SER A 280 0.08 -21.63 13.34
CA SER A 280 0.23 -22.62 14.42
C SER A 280 -0.06 -24.05 13.92
N LYS A 281 -1.13 -24.20 13.12
CA LYS A 281 -1.51 -25.50 12.54
C LYS A 281 -0.46 -26.03 11.56
N HIS A 282 0.12 -25.15 10.73
CA HIS A 282 1.04 -25.56 9.68
C HIS A 282 2.47 -25.77 10.20
N SER A 283 2.92 -24.97 11.16
CA SER A 283 4.26 -25.06 11.76
C SER A 283 4.36 -26.09 12.89
N GLY A 284 3.26 -26.32 13.62
CA GLY A 284 3.23 -27.11 14.84
C GLY A 284 3.60 -26.34 16.12
N GLU A 285 3.90 -25.04 16.01
CA GLU A 285 4.21 -24.17 17.14
C GLU A 285 2.93 -23.56 17.74
N ASP A 286 2.86 -23.42 19.07
CA ASP A 286 1.72 -22.83 19.77
C ASP A 286 1.84 -21.29 19.82
N LEU A 287 1.20 -20.58 18.88
CA LEU A 287 1.19 -19.11 18.85
C LEU A 287 0.12 -18.48 19.76
N SER A 288 -0.50 -19.24 20.68
CA SER A 288 -1.45 -18.66 21.65
C SER A 288 -0.74 -17.83 22.73
N TYR A 289 -1.49 -16.90 23.31
CA TYR A 289 -1.04 -16.02 24.38
C TYR A 289 -1.59 -16.49 25.73
N TRP A 290 -0.72 -16.54 26.74
CA TRP A 290 -1.12 -16.72 28.15
C TRP A 290 -1.29 -15.34 28.80
N ASP A 291 -2.51 -15.02 29.20
CA ASP A 291 -2.85 -13.83 29.97
C ASP A 291 -2.70 -14.15 31.47
N PRO A 292 -1.66 -13.63 32.15
CA PRO A 292 -1.44 -13.91 33.57
C PRO A 292 -2.44 -13.20 34.48
N GLU A 293 -3.15 -12.17 34.01
CA GLU A 293 -4.12 -11.41 34.82
C GLU A 293 -5.49 -12.08 34.80
N ALA A 294 -5.89 -12.63 33.65
CA ALA A 294 -7.11 -13.41 33.50
C ALA A 294 -6.93 -14.92 33.76
N GLU A 295 -5.69 -15.39 33.92
CA GLU A 295 -5.31 -16.80 34.08
C GLU A 295 -5.88 -17.71 32.96
N GLU A 296 -5.81 -17.24 31.72
CA GLU A 296 -6.33 -17.97 30.56
C GLU A 296 -5.40 -17.94 29.36
N ARG A 297 -5.59 -18.90 28.45
CA ARG A 297 -4.86 -19.00 27.18
C ARG A 297 -5.82 -18.81 26.02
N TYR A 298 -5.49 -17.92 25.09
CA TYR A 298 -6.29 -17.67 23.89
C TYR A 298 -5.40 -17.34 22.69
N VAL A 299 -5.94 -17.52 21.48
CA VAL A 299 -5.29 -17.00 20.27
C VAL A 299 -5.75 -15.54 20.09
N PRO A 300 -4.82 -14.57 20.05
CA PRO A 300 -5.18 -13.17 19.88
C PRO A 300 -5.95 -12.91 18.59
N TYR A 301 -6.85 -11.94 18.63
CA TYR A 301 -7.44 -11.39 17.41
C TYR A 301 -6.53 -10.31 16.84
N VAL A 302 -6.61 -10.06 15.53
CA VAL A 302 -5.75 -9.10 14.85
C VAL A 302 -6.58 -8.00 14.21
N ILE A 303 -6.24 -6.74 14.52
CA ILE A 303 -6.67 -5.56 13.77
C ILE A 303 -5.51 -5.11 12.89
N GLU A 304 -5.73 -5.05 11.59
CA GLU A 304 -4.72 -4.74 10.58
C GLU A 304 -5.05 -3.44 9.85
N PRO A 305 -4.38 -2.33 10.17
CA PRO A 305 -4.26 -1.21 9.25
C PRO A 305 -3.14 -1.45 8.23
N ALA A 306 -3.51 -1.52 6.94
CA ALA A 306 -2.62 -1.82 5.83
C ALA A 306 -2.64 -0.70 4.78
N VAL A 307 -1.47 -0.09 4.53
CA VAL A 307 -1.29 1.04 3.63
C VAL A 307 -0.32 0.70 2.51
N GLY A 308 -0.70 0.91 1.24
CA GLY A 308 0.26 0.92 0.12
C GLY A 308 0.85 2.31 -0.08
N VAL A 309 2.11 2.55 0.29
CA VAL A 309 2.78 3.87 0.42
C VAL A 309 2.59 4.79 -0.78
N GLU A 310 2.59 4.25 -1.99
CA GLU A 310 2.47 4.98 -3.25
C GLU A 310 1.14 5.75 -3.34
N ARG A 311 0.04 5.14 -2.89
CA ARG A 311 -1.31 5.73 -2.98
C ARG A 311 -1.50 6.97 -2.10
N PRO A 312 -1.22 6.96 -0.78
CA PRO A 312 -1.32 8.15 0.04
C PRO A 312 -0.28 9.20 -0.35
N THR A 313 0.91 8.79 -0.81
CA THR A 313 1.92 9.75 -1.31
C THR A 313 1.38 10.51 -2.53
N LEU A 314 0.74 9.81 -3.47
CA LEU A 314 0.06 10.44 -4.60
C LEU A 314 -1.13 11.29 -4.14
N ALA A 315 -1.95 10.81 -3.20
CA ALA A 315 -3.09 11.54 -2.67
C ALA A 315 -2.68 12.87 -2.03
N PHE A 316 -1.63 12.89 -1.19
CA PHE A 316 -1.08 14.12 -0.62
C PHE A 316 -0.60 15.09 -1.70
N LEU A 317 0.03 14.58 -2.77
CA LEU A 317 0.49 15.41 -3.88
C LEU A 317 -0.69 16.04 -4.64
N ILE A 318 -1.72 15.25 -4.94
CA ILE A 318 -2.95 15.69 -5.61
C ILE A 318 -3.69 16.71 -4.73
N ASP A 319 -3.90 16.37 -3.47
CA ASP A 319 -4.67 17.20 -2.55
C ASP A 319 -3.95 18.51 -2.21
N ALA A 320 -2.62 18.56 -2.33
CA ALA A 320 -1.82 19.77 -2.19
C ALA A 320 -1.73 20.63 -3.46
N TYR A 321 -2.02 20.09 -4.65
CA TYR A 321 -1.84 20.82 -5.90
C TYR A 321 -2.84 21.98 -6.06
N ARG A 322 -2.33 23.18 -6.29
CA ARG A 322 -3.12 24.38 -6.59
C ARG A 322 -2.52 25.10 -7.77
N GLU A 323 -3.36 25.85 -8.47
CA GLU A 323 -2.93 26.85 -9.43
C GLU A 323 -3.38 28.21 -8.93
N GLU A 324 -2.45 29.16 -8.91
CA GLU A 324 -2.70 30.51 -8.41
C GLU A 324 -2.05 31.53 -9.35
N GLU A 325 -2.59 32.74 -9.38
CA GLU A 325 -1.94 33.89 -10.02
C GLU A 325 -0.96 34.52 -9.05
N ALA A 326 0.26 34.77 -9.51
CA ALA A 326 1.30 35.42 -8.72
C ALA A 326 1.99 36.53 -9.52
N PRO A 327 2.40 37.63 -8.89
CA PRO A 327 3.13 38.69 -9.56
C PRO A 327 4.54 38.21 -9.93
N THR A 328 4.95 38.52 -11.16
CA THR A 328 6.32 38.40 -11.65
C THR A 328 7.18 39.57 -11.15
N ALA A 329 8.50 39.50 -11.37
CA ALA A 329 9.41 40.61 -11.11
C ALA A 329 9.03 41.92 -11.83
N SER A 330 8.25 41.83 -12.92
CA SER A 330 7.72 42.97 -13.68
C SER A 330 6.37 43.50 -13.18
N GLY A 331 5.79 42.90 -12.14
CA GLY A 331 4.47 43.23 -11.61
C GLY A 331 3.29 42.62 -12.38
N LYS A 332 3.53 41.94 -13.52
CA LYS A 332 2.48 41.20 -14.25
C LYS A 332 2.08 39.93 -13.51
N LEU A 333 0.80 39.62 -13.47
CA LEU A 333 0.29 38.35 -12.92
C LEU A 333 0.52 37.22 -13.92
N GLU A 334 1.11 36.12 -13.44
CA GLU A 334 1.25 34.88 -14.19
C GLU A 334 0.69 33.70 -13.37
N ARG A 335 0.09 32.73 -14.06
CA ARG A 335 -0.40 31.50 -13.44
C ARG A 335 0.79 30.61 -13.10
N ARG A 336 0.85 30.15 -11.85
CA ARG A 336 1.84 29.16 -11.38
C ARG A 336 1.17 27.98 -10.69
N SER A 337 1.81 26.82 -10.78
CA SER A 337 1.48 25.66 -9.94
C SER A 337 2.19 25.79 -8.60
N VAL A 338 1.48 25.53 -7.51
CA VAL A 338 2.02 25.43 -6.15
C VAL A 338 1.55 24.16 -5.48
N LEU A 339 2.45 23.48 -4.76
CA LEU A 339 2.12 22.35 -3.90
C LEU A 339 2.02 22.87 -2.46
N ARG A 340 0.81 22.97 -1.92
CA ARG A 340 0.55 23.34 -0.53
C ARG A 340 0.65 22.12 0.40
N LEU A 341 1.78 21.42 0.34
CA LEU A 341 2.04 20.26 1.20
C LEU A 341 2.16 20.70 2.66
N ASP A 342 1.74 19.82 3.58
CA ASP A 342 2.10 19.97 4.99
C ASP A 342 3.63 20.03 5.11
N LYS A 343 4.13 20.93 5.96
CA LYS A 343 5.57 21.15 6.17
C LYS A 343 6.33 19.87 6.52
N ARG A 344 5.70 18.92 7.21
CA ARG A 344 6.27 17.62 7.58
C ARG A 344 6.48 16.74 6.34
N LEU A 345 5.63 16.85 5.34
CA LEU A 345 5.71 16.09 4.09
C LEU A 345 6.61 16.72 3.02
N SER A 346 6.78 18.06 3.02
CA SER A 346 7.56 18.77 2.00
C SER A 346 8.98 18.21 1.77
N PRO A 347 9.38 17.85 0.54
CA PRO A 347 10.73 17.31 0.26
C PRO A 347 11.88 18.18 0.79
N TYR A 348 11.76 19.50 0.62
CA TYR A 348 12.68 20.48 1.16
C TYR A 348 11.91 21.46 2.04
N LYS A 349 12.48 21.78 3.21
CA LYS A 349 11.85 22.67 4.18
C LYS A 349 12.23 24.15 3.96
N VAL A 350 13.42 24.38 3.42
CA VAL A 350 13.99 25.72 3.19
C VAL A 350 14.72 25.72 1.85
N ALA A 351 14.62 26.82 1.12
CA ALA A 351 15.43 27.12 -0.06
C ALA A 351 16.23 28.40 0.19
N VAL A 352 17.56 28.33 0.03
CA VAL A 352 18.46 29.49 0.13
C VAL A 352 18.79 29.96 -1.27
N LEU A 353 18.30 31.14 -1.64
CA LEU A 353 18.37 31.68 -3.00
C LEU A 353 19.19 32.98 -2.97
N PRO A 354 20.50 32.94 -3.28
CA PRO A 354 21.30 34.16 -3.34
C PRO A 354 20.79 35.04 -4.47
N LEU A 355 20.68 36.35 -4.23
CA LEU A 355 20.19 37.31 -5.23
C LEU A 355 21.10 37.35 -6.47
N SER A 356 22.38 37.05 -6.29
CA SER A 356 23.38 37.03 -7.36
C SER A 356 24.39 35.92 -7.15
N LYS A 357 25.01 35.50 -8.25
CA LYS A 357 26.13 34.54 -8.24
C LYS A 357 27.49 35.24 -8.06
N HIS A 358 27.53 36.57 -8.08
CA HIS A 358 28.76 37.33 -7.86
C HIS A 358 29.07 37.42 -6.36
N ALA A 359 30.28 37.03 -5.97
CA ALA A 359 30.73 37.05 -4.58
C ALA A 359 30.90 38.47 -4.00
N ASP A 360 31.08 39.48 -4.85
CA ASP A 360 31.48 40.85 -4.45
C ASP A 360 30.31 41.83 -4.27
N LEU A 361 29.06 41.35 -4.20
CA LEU A 361 27.93 42.21 -3.85
C LEU A 361 28.01 42.53 -2.36
N THR A 362 28.56 43.71 -2.08
CA THR A 362 28.63 44.35 -0.76
C THR A 362 27.34 45.04 -0.40
#